data_AF-A0A7J6SGD9-F1
#
_entry.id   AF-A0A7J6SGD9-F1
#
_cell.length_a   1.000
_cell.length_b   1.000
_cell.length_c   1.000
_cell.angle_alpha   90.00
_cell.angle_beta   90.00
_cell.angle_gamma   90.00
#
_symmetry.space_group_name_H-M   'P 1'
#
loop_
_entity.id
_entity.type
_entity.pdbx_description
1 polymer ?
#
loop_
_entity_poly.entity_id
_entity_poly.type
_entity_poly.pdbx_seq_one_letter_code
_entity_poly.pdbx_strand_id
1 'polypeptide(L)'
;LVTVEFSASGLVSTDVRVTTLQPRVFLSPEGLGSIGEWITTFGEIIIVMFILYYVAEEASELATARWKYFKDPWNILDWIALVFLIAAFAIRLKIYSSTPLTLITYTAESSTTINIDVQPNNYAPSTLDFGILELQDSNVYTDLQQIALDDRLAKQMYALAAVSISVKLSKFIASLPYIKLLVKSLHGAYQQFGAFFILFVTTLVGFVMAFNVAFGASISELSTFGQTLLFLVRAFLKDVDL
;
A
#
# COMPACT_ATOMS: atom_id res chain seq x y z
N LEU A 1 8.57 12.50 9.16
CA LEU A 1 8.21 12.33 10.59
C LEU A 1 9.47 11.92 11.35
N VAL A 2 9.85 12.67 12.37
CA VAL A 2 10.91 12.29 13.31
C VAL A 2 10.23 11.97 14.62
N THR A 3 10.35 10.73 15.09
CA THR A 3 9.78 10.28 16.37
C THR A 3 10.93 10.04 17.33
N VAL A 4 10.87 10.66 18.51
CA VAL A 4 11.79 10.41 19.61
C VAL A 4 10.99 9.80 20.75
N GLU A 5 11.24 8.52 21.03
CA GLU A 5 10.54 7.75 22.04
C GLU A 5 11.41 7.64 23.29
N PHE A 6 10.82 7.98 24.44
CA PHE A 6 11.45 7.86 25.75
C PHE A 6 10.84 6.67 26.47
N SER A 7 11.62 5.61 26.67
CA SER A 7 11.19 4.45 27.44
C SER A 7 11.20 4.75 28.93
N ALA A 8 10.33 4.09 29.69
CA ALA A 8 10.31 4.18 31.15
C ALA A 8 11.64 3.74 31.81
N SER A 9 12.48 2.99 31.10
CA SER A 9 13.84 2.63 31.50
C SER A 9 14.87 3.76 31.33
N GLY A 10 14.46 4.92 30.78
CA GLY A 10 15.35 6.04 30.48
C GLY A 10 16.11 5.92 29.15
N LEU A 11 15.81 4.89 28.35
CA LEU A 11 16.36 4.74 27.00
C LEU A 11 15.67 5.70 26.02
N VAL A 12 16.46 6.26 25.10
CA VAL A 12 15.98 7.12 24.02
C VAL A 12 16.09 6.36 22.71
N SER A 13 14.97 6.22 21.99
CA SER A 13 14.92 5.64 20.65
C SER A 13 14.53 6.71 19.64
N THR A 14 15.20 6.76 18.50
CA THR A 14 14.94 7.74 17.44
C THR A 14 14.58 7.02 16.15
N ASP A 15 13.41 7.33 15.59
CA ASP A 15 12.94 6.82 14.31
C ASP A 15 12.71 7.98 13.33
N VAL A 16 13.29 7.88 12.14
CA VAL A 16 13.15 8.89 11.08
C VAL A 16 12.45 8.26 9.90
N ARG A 17 11.23 8.75 9.62
CA ARG A 17 10.42 8.31 8.48
C ARG A 17 10.36 9.41 7.43
N VAL A 18 10.97 9.12 6.28
CA VAL A 18 10.90 9.96 5.10
C VAL A 18 9.90 9.33 4.13
N THR A 19 8.82 10.05 3.84
CA THR A 19 7.83 9.66 2.83
C THR A 19 7.84 10.72 1.73
N THR A 20 8.00 10.30 0.49
CA THR A 20 7.92 11.20 -0.67
C THR A 20 6.49 11.20 -1.19
N LEU A 21 5.90 12.39 -1.27
CA LEU A 21 4.61 12.63 -1.90
C LEU A 21 4.83 13.31 -3.24
N GLN A 22 4.04 12.91 -4.24
CA GLN A 22 3.93 13.63 -5.50
C GLN A 22 2.63 14.45 -5.45
N PRO A 23 2.69 15.73 -5.06
CA PRO A 23 1.50 16.53 -4.80
C PRO A 23 0.65 16.78 -6.05
N ARG A 24 1.26 16.79 -7.24
CA ARG A 24 0.59 17.21 -8.48
C ARG A 24 -0.34 16.18 -9.13
N VAL A 25 -0.07 14.88 -8.94
CA VAL A 25 -0.79 13.78 -9.63
C VAL A 25 -1.86 13.16 -8.73
N PHE A 26 -1.67 13.20 -7.41
CA PHE A 26 -2.48 12.43 -6.48
C PHE A 26 -3.53 13.26 -5.72
N LEU A 27 -3.60 14.56 -5.98
CA LEU A 27 -4.45 15.50 -5.24
C LEU A 27 -5.47 16.22 -6.15
N SER A 28 -5.41 16.03 -7.46
CA SER A 28 -6.45 16.47 -8.39
C SER A 28 -6.60 15.47 -9.54
N PRO A 29 -7.83 15.13 -9.95
CA PRO A 29 -8.06 14.13 -10.98
C PRO A 29 -7.59 14.57 -12.38
N GLU A 30 -7.44 15.88 -12.64
CA GLU A 30 -7.15 16.40 -13.99
C GLU A 30 -5.72 16.91 -14.20
N GLY A 31 -4.84 16.89 -13.19
CA GLY A 31 -3.49 17.43 -13.31
C GLY A 31 -3.47 18.90 -13.76
N LEU A 32 -2.29 19.51 -13.87
CA LEU A 32 -2.15 20.89 -14.35
C LEU A 32 -1.65 20.93 -15.81
N GLY A 33 -1.88 19.84 -16.56
CA GLY A 33 -1.69 19.79 -18.01
C GLY A 33 -0.41 19.09 -18.51
N SER A 34 0.39 18.44 -17.66
CA SER A 34 1.56 17.69 -18.13
C SER A 34 1.17 16.32 -18.70
N ILE A 35 1.79 15.91 -19.81
CA ILE A 35 1.48 14.65 -20.52
C ILE A 35 1.62 13.42 -19.59
N GLY A 36 2.59 13.44 -18.68
CA GLY A 36 2.79 12.34 -17.72
C GLY A 36 1.63 12.20 -16.72
N GLU A 37 0.98 13.31 -16.37
CA GLU A 37 -0.17 13.34 -15.45
C GLU A 37 -1.40 12.74 -16.15
N TRP A 38 -1.65 13.16 -17.40
CA TRP A 38 -2.71 12.61 -18.24
C TRP A 38 -2.58 11.10 -18.42
N ILE A 39 -1.38 10.59 -18.73
CA ILE A 39 -1.15 9.15 -18.86
C ILE A 39 -1.47 8.42 -17.56
N THR A 40 -1.14 9.02 -16.41
CA THR A 40 -1.42 8.43 -15.10
C THR A 40 -2.93 8.39 -14.81
N THR A 41 -3.66 9.47 -15.08
CA THR A 41 -5.13 9.51 -14.94
C THR A 41 -5.81 8.49 -15.85
N PHE A 42 -5.41 8.42 -17.13
CA PHE A 42 -5.96 7.40 -18.04
C PHE A 42 -5.63 5.99 -17.59
N GLY A 43 -4.41 5.74 -17.11
CA GLY A 43 -4.01 4.47 -16.54
C GLY A 43 -4.87 4.08 -15.33
N GLU A 44 -5.19 5.03 -14.46
CA GLU A 44 -6.07 4.79 -13.31
C GLU A 44 -7.49 4.41 -13.76
N ILE A 45 -8.08 5.14 -14.72
CA ILE A 45 -9.41 4.82 -15.27
C ILE A 45 -9.43 3.41 -15.86
N ILE A 46 -8.40 3.04 -16.63
CA ILE A 46 -8.28 1.72 -17.23
C ILE A 46 -8.21 0.63 -16.14
N ILE A 47 -7.40 0.83 -15.11
CA ILE A 47 -7.27 -0.11 -13.99
C ILE A 47 -8.61 -0.27 -13.26
N VAL A 48 -9.34 0.81 -13.01
CA VAL A 48 -10.67 0.77 -12.37
C VAL A 48 -11.66 -0.01 -13.22
N MET A 49 -11.64 0.18 -14.53
CA MET A 49 -12.48 -0.59 -15.45
C MET A 49 -12.15 -2.09 -15.39
N PHE A 50 -10.86 -2.45 -15.36
CA PHE A 50 -10.43 -3.84 -15.19
C PHE A 50 -10.87 -4.43 -13.85
N ILE A 51 -10.74 -3.68 -12.75
CA ILE A 51 -11.19 -4.13 -11.42
C ILE A 51 -12.70 -4.43 -11.47
N LEU A 52 -13.51 -3.53 -12.02
CA LEU A 52 -14.96 -3.71 -12.09
C LEU A 52 -15.34 -4.93 -12.93
N TYR A 53 -14.66 -5.12 -14.07
CA TYR A 53 -14.84 -6.30 -14.91
C TYR A 53 -14.53 -7.60 -14.16
N TYR A 54 -13.36 -7.69 -13.51
CA TYR A 54 -12.96 -8.88 -12.77
C TYR A 54 -13.84 -9.14 -11.55
N VAL A 55 -14.33 -8.10 -10.86
CA VAL A 55 -15.31 -8.24 -9.78
C VAL A 55 -16.58 -8.91 -10.29
N ALA A 56 -17.11 -8.47 -11.42
CA ALA A 56 -18.32 -9.04 -12.00
C ALA A 56 -18.10 -10.50 -12.44
N GLU A 57 -16.97 -10.78 -13.09
CA GLU A 57 -16.57 -12.12 -13.52
C GLU A 57 -16.48 -13.08 -12.33
N GLU A 58 -15.65 -12.76 -11.33
CA GLU A 58 -15.45 -13.61 -10.15
C GLU A 58 -16.71 -13.77 -9.30
N ALA A 59 -17.53 -12.72 -9.18
CA ALA A 59 -18.82 -12.80 -8.49
C ALA A 59 -19.79 -13.76 -9.21
N SER A 60 -19.80 -13.78 -10.55
CA SER A 60 -20.64 -14.68 -11.34
C SER A 60 -20.21 -16.15 -11.22
N GLU A 61 -18.89 -16.40 -11.19
CA GLU A 61 -18.34 -17.74 -10.99
C GLU A 61 -18.61 -18.26 -9.57
N LEU A 62 -18.45 -17.39 -8.57
CA LEU A 62 -18.76 -17.70 -7.18
C LEU A 62 -20.25 -18.06 -6.99
N ALA A 63 -21.15 -17.32 -7.63
CA ALA A 63 -22.59 -17.58 -7.55
C ALA A 63 -22.96 -18.97 -8.10
N THR A 64 -22.26 -19.41 -9.15
CA THR A 64 -22.50 -20.70 -9.82
C THR A 64 -21.83 -21.87 -9.08
N ALA A 65 -20.56 -21.73 -8.70
CA ALA A 65 -19.75 -22.81 -8.14
C ALA A 65 -19.79 -22.93 -6.61
N ARG A 66 -20.23 -21.88 -5.90
CA ARG A 66 -20.42 -21.79 -4.44
C ARG A 66 -19.26 -22.39 -3.63
N TRP A 67 -19.45 -23.59 -3.06
CA TRP A 67 -18.49 -24.23 -2.14
C TRP A 67 -17.36 -24.97 -2.84
N LYS A 68 -17.55 -25.35 -4.11
CA LYS A 68 -16.48 -25.98 -4.91
C LYS A 68 -15.42 -24.93 -5.29
N TYR A 69 -15.83 -23.69 -5.41
CA TYR A 69 -14.99 -22.54 -5.75
C TYR A 69 -13.85 -22.35 -4.74
N PHE A 70 -14.15 -22.40 -3.43
CA PHE A 70 -13.13 -22.22 -2.38
C PHE A 70 -12.15 -23.38 -2.20
N LYS A 71 -12.33 -24.50 -2.92
CA LYS A 71 -11.35 -25.60 -2.88
C LYS A 71 -10.17 -25.39 -3.82
N ASP A 72 -10.29 -24.48 -4.78
CA ASP A 72 -9.19 -24.14 -5.67
C ASP A 72 -8.34 -23.00 -5.06
N PRO A 73 -7.07 -23.25 -4.70
CA PRO A 73 -6.19 -22.21 -4.16
C PRO A 73 -5.97 -21.04 -5.14
N TRP A 74 -6.13 -21.26 -6.45
CA TRP A 74 -6.00 -20.19 -7.44
C TRP A 74 -7.10 -19.14 -7.31
N ASN A 75 -8.32 -19.57 -7.04
CA ASN A 75 -9.45 -18.67 -6.88
C ASN A 75 -9.30 -17.83 -5.60
N ILE A 76 -8.75 -18.42 -4.53
CA ILE A 76 -8.43 -17.68 -3.30
C ILE A 76 -7.39 -16.59 -3.57
N LEU A 77 -6.36 -16.89 -4.35
CA LEU A 77 -5.33 -15.92 -4.74
C LEU A 77 -5.94 -14.75 -5.54
N ASP A 78 -6.92 -15.04 -6.40
CA ASP A 78 -7.63 -14.04 -7.20
C ASP A 78 -8.45 -13.09 -6.33
N TRP A 79 -9.20 -13.62 -5.37
CA TRP A 79 -9.92 -12.79 -4.40
C TRP A 79 -8.98 -11.95 -3.53
N ILE A 80 -7.83 -12.49 -3.11
CA ILE A 80 -6.85 -11.74 -2.31
C ILE A 80 -6.35 -10.54 -3.12
N ALA A 81 -5.93 -10.74 -4.37
CA ALA A 81 -5.48 -9.66 -5.24
C ALA A 81 -6.58 -8.61 -5.45
N LEU A 82 -7.81 -9.07 -5.68
CA LEU A 82 -8.97 -8.22 -5.93
C LEU A 82 -9.35 -7.38 -4.71
N VAL A 83 -9.33 -7.97 -3.50
CA VAL A 83 -9.58 -7.24 -2.25
C VAL A 83 -8.53 -6.15 -2.02
N PHE A 84 -7.26 -6.44 -2.26
CA PHE A 84 -6.21 -5.42 -2.14
C PHE A 84 -6.37 -4.28 -3.15
N LEU A 85 -6.77 -4.59 -4.39
CA LEU A 85 -7.04 -3.56 -5.42
C LEU A 85 -8.24 -2.68 -5.06
N ILE A 86 -9.34 -3.27 -4.60
CA ILE A 86 -10.52 -2.50 -4.14
C ILE A 86 -10.15 -1.62 -2.95
N ALA A 87 -9.42 -2.15 -1.97
CA ALA A 87 -9.03 -1.39 -0.79
C ALA A 87 -8.09 -0.23 -1.15
N ALA A 88 -7.12 -0.46 -2.05
CA ALA A 88 -6.25 0.59 -2.55
C ALA A 88 -7.04 1.68 -3.28
N PHE A 89 -8.02 1.30 -4.11
CA PHE A 89 -8.91 2.22 -4.80
C PHE A 89 -9.80 3.02 -3.84
N ALA A 90 -10.33 2.38 -2.79
CA ALA A 90 -11.13 3.06 -1.78
C ALA A 90 -10.32 4.13 -1.01
N ILE A 91 -9.05 3.83 -0.68
CA ILE A 91 -8.13 4.81 -0.08
C ILE A 91 -7.84 5.95 -1.06
N ARG A 92 -7.62 5.65 -2.34
CA ARG A 92 -7.47 6.66 -3.40
C ARG A 92 -8.69 7.58 -3.51
N LEU A 93 -9.90 7.00 -3.50
CA LEU A 93 -11.14 7.78 -3.54
C LEU A 93 -11.29 8.67 -2.30
N LYS A 94 -10.89 8.20 -1.12
CA LYS A 94 -10.86 9.00 0.12
C LYS A 94 -9.89 10.18 -0.01
N ILE A 95 -8.74 10.00 -0.65
CA ILE A 95 -7.80 11.10 -0.90
C ILE A 95 -8.46 12.14 -1.84
N TYR A 96 -9.10 11.70 -2.92
CA TYR A 96 -9.81 12.60 -3.85
C TYR A 96 -11.05 13.28 -3.25
N SER A 97 -11.73 12.66 -2.30
CA SER A 97 -12.87 13.31 -1.63
C SER A 97 -12.43 14.30 -0.55
N SER A 98 -11.24 14.10 0.02
CA SER A 98 -10.65 15.00 1.02
C SER A 98 -10.08 16.27 0.38
N THR A 99 -9.88 16.27 -0.94
CA THR A 99 -9.51 17.47 -1.70
C THR A 99 -10.78 18.27 -2.03
N PRO A 100 -10.94 19.51 -1.54
CA PRO A 100 -12.17 20.28 -1.78
C PRO A 100 -12.32 20.59 -3.28
N LEU A 101 -13.36 20.04 -3.89
CA LEU A 101 -13.81 20.42 -5.24
C LEU A 101 -14.30 21.87 -5.21
N THR A 102 -13.51 22.81 -5.70
CA THR A 102 -13.97 24.18 -5.94
C THR A 102 -14.86 24.20 -7.19
N LEU A 103 -16.17 24.09 -6.99
CA LEU A 103 -17.17 24.50 -7.98
C LEU A 103 -17.06 26.03 -8.12
N ILE A 104 -16.44 26.51 -9.21
CA ILE A 104 -16.47 27.92 -9.56
C ILE A 104 -17.88 28.22 -10.08
N THR A 105 -18.77 28.67 -9.19
CA THR A 105 -20.02 29.30 -9.59
C THR A 105 -19.68 30.68 -10.14
N TYR A 106 -19.65 30.84 -11.46
CA TYR A 106 -19.59 32.15 -12.09
C TYR A 106 -20.91 32.88 -11.83
N THR A 107 -20.99 33.68 -10.77
CA THR A 107 -22.04 34.70 -10.66
C THR A 107 -21.71 35.80 -11.65
N ALA A 108 -22.44 35.82 -12.78
CA ALA A 108 -22.38 36.93 -13.72
C ALA A 108 -23.01 38.17 -13.06
N GLU A 109 -22.21 38.94 -12.34
CA GLU A 109 -22.61 40.27 -11.88
C GLU A 109 -22.33 41.27 -12.99
N SER A 110 -23.40 41.62 -13.71
CA SER A 110 -23.47 42.82 -14.52
C SER A 110 -23.27 44.04 -13.63
N SER A 111 -22.17 44.80 -13.80
CA SER A 111 -22.19 46.26 -13.99
C SER A 111 -20.79 46.88 -14.01
N THR A 112 -20.55 47.59 -15.10
CA THR A 112 -19.63 48.70 -15.35
C THR A 112 -19.02 49.42 -14.13
N THR A 113 -17.74 49.18 -13.85
CA THR A 113 -16.62 50.13 -13.69
C THR A 113 -15.47 49.43 -12.98
N ILE A 114 -14.31 49.31 -13.65
CA ILE A 114 -13.12 48.65 -13.11
C ILE A 114 -12.32 49.69 -12.33
N ASN A 115 -12.59 49.81 -11.03
CA ASN A 115 -11.63 50.37 -10.09
C ASN A 115 -10.76 49.21 -9.60
N ILE A 116 -9.50 49.19 -10.03
CA ILE A 116 -8.49 48.25 -9.51
C ILE A 116 -7.99 48.82 -8.19
N ASP A 117 -8.78 48.65 -7.13
CA ASP A 117 -8.26 48.71 -5.77
C ASP A 117 -7.72 47.32 -5.43
N VAL A 118 -6.40 47.17 -5.43
CA VAL A 118 -5.73 45.98 -4.90
C VAL A 118 -5.88 45.99 -3.38
N GLN A 119 -7.03 45.53 -2.91
CA GLN A 119 -7.25 45.13 -1.52
C GLN A 119 -6.56 43.76 -1.31
N PRO A 120 -5.62 43.61 -0.36
CA PRO A 120 -4.85 42.37 -0.22
C PRO A 120 -5.63 41.19 0.37
N ASN A 121 -6.94 41.32 0.65
CA ASN A 121 -7.61 40.46 1.63
C ASN A 121 -8.88 39.77 1.12
N ASN A 122 -9.06 39.47 -0.17
CA ASN A 122 -10.23 38.70 -0.65
C ASN A 122 -9.95 37.79 -1.84
N TYR A 123 -8.74 37.20 -1.93
CA TYR A 123 -8.56 36.02 -2.77
C TYR A 123 -9.11 34.81 -2.00
N ALA A 124 -10.37 34.47 -2.25
CA ALA A 124 -10.82 33.09 -2.06
C ALA A 124 -9.86 32.22 -2.90
N PRO A 125 -9.12 31.27 -2.30
CA PRO A 125 -8.12 30.51 -3.04
C PRO A 125 -8.83 29.52 -3.97
N SER A 126 -9.14 29.99 -5.17
CA SER A 126 -9.56 29.16 -6.29
C SER A 126 -8.31 28.59 -6.96
N THR A 127 -7.77 27.51 -6.41
CA THR A 127 -7.00 26.45 -7.11
C THR A 127 -6.53 25.44 -6.07
N LEU A 128 -6.82 24.17 -6.33
CA LEU A 128 -6.27 23.01 -5.63
C LEU A 128 -4.75 22.95 -5.86
N ASP A 129 -3.96 23.73 -5.11
CA ASP A 129 -2.51 23.66 -5.18
C ASP A 129 -1.93 23.65 -3.76
N PHE A 130 -1.77 22.43 -3.25
CA PHE A 130 -1.18 22.17 -1.94
C PHE A 130 0.27 22.68 -1.93
N GLY A 131 0.59 23.57 -0.99
CA GLY A 131 1.92 24.14 -0.83
C GLY A 131 2.17 25.48 -1.55
N ILE A 132 1.26 25.99 -2.40
CA ILE A 132 1.42 27.35 -2.95
C ILE A 132 1.21 28.42 -1.88
N LEU A 133 0.25 28.21 -0.97
CA LEU A 133 0.05 29.11 0.17
C LEU A 133 1.26 29.13 1.10
N GLU A 134 2.02 28.04 1.19
CA GLU A 134 3.23 27.91 2.01
C GLU A 134 4.46 28.48 1.28
N LEU A 135 4.48 28.41 -0.06
CA LEU A 135 5.44 29.12 -0.90
C LEU A 135 5.23 30.65 -0.85
N GLN A 136 3.99 31.09 -0.64
CA GLN A 136 3.60 32.49 -0.60
C GLN A 136 3.67 33.08 0.83
N ASP A 137 3.34 32.30 1.86
CA ASP A 137 3.45 32.66 3.28
C ASP A 137 4.15 31.56 4.08
N SER A 138 5.39 31.84 4.50
CA SER A 138 6.22 30.92 5.28
C SER A 138 5.68 30.64 6.68
N ASN A 139 4.66 31.37 7.15
CA ASN A 139 4.11 31.21 8.50
C ASN A 139 2.91 30.25 8.57
N VAL A 140 2.45 29.74 7.42
CA VAL A 140 1.32 28.81 7.34
C VAL A 140 1.86 27.38 7.23
N TYR A 141 1.31 26.47 8.04
CA TYR A 141 1.64 25.04 8.01
C TYR A 141 0.38 24.23 7.67
N THR A 142 0.45 23.45 6.58
CA THR A 142 -0.59 22.48 6.22
C THR A 142 -0.19 21.10 6.70
N ASP A 143 -1.07 20.46 7.48
CA ASP A 143 -0.83 19.08 7.90
C ASP A 143 -1.11 18.09 6.74
N LEU A 144 -0.03 17.60 6.12
CA LEU A 144 -0.07 16.57 5.09
C LEU A 144 0.15 15.16 5.64
N GLN A 145 0.31 14.99 6.96
CA GLN A 145 0.69 13.72 7.56
C GLN A 145 -0.33 12.62 7.29
N GLN A 146 -1.63 12.93 7.46
CA GLN A 146 -2.69 11.94 7.25
C GLN A 146 -2.80 11.51 5.79
N ILE A 147 -2.69 12.46 4.86
CA ILE A 147 -2.67 12.18 3.42
C ILE A 147 -1.44 11.32 3.05
N ALA A 148 -0.29 11.60 3.68
CA ALA A 148 0.93 10.83 3.44
C ALA A 148 0.82 9.37 3.91
N LEU A 149 0.14 9.15 5.04
CA LEU A 149 -0.09 7.81 5.57
C LEU A 149 -1.06 7.03 4.69
N ASP A 150 -2.15 7.65 4.25
CA ASP A 150 -3.12 7.03 3.35
C ASP A 150 -2.48 6.67 1.99
N ASP A 151 -1.68 7.56 1.39
CA ASP A 151 -0.96 7.27 0.13
C ASP A 151 0.07 6.14 0.30
N ARG A 152 0.78 6.09 1.43
CA ARG A 152 1.69 4.98 1.73
C ARG A 152 0.95 3.65 1.82
N LEU A 153 -0.19 3.61 2.51
CA LEU A 153 -1.00 2.40 2.63
C LEU A 153 -1.53 1.94 1.26
N ALA A 154 -2.01 2.87 0.43
CA ALA A 154 -2.44 2.57 -0.93
C ALA A 154 -1.31 1.95 -1.77
N LYS A 155 -0.10 2.53 -1.73
CA LYS A 155 1.09 1.99 -2.42
C LYS A 155 1.46 0.58 -1.95
N GLN A 156 1.39 0.32 -0.64
CA GLN A 156 1.65 -1.01 -0.08
C GLN A 156 0.60 -2.04 -0.54
N MET A 157 -0.67 -1.65 -0.60
CA MET A 157 -1.75 -2.51 -1.11
C MET A 157 -1.58 -2.81 -2.61
N TYR A 158 -1.24 -1.81 -3.43
CA TYR A 158 -0.92 -2.03 -4.84
C TYR A 158 0.27 -2.96 -5.04
N ALA A 159 1.32 -2.82 -4.21
CA ALA A 159 2.48 -3.72 -4.27
C ALA A 159 2.11 -5.16 -3.94
N LEU A 160 1.27 -5.39 -2.91
CA LEU A 160 0.79 -6.73 -2.55
C LEU A 160 -0.11 -7.33 -3.63
N ALA A 161 -0.98 -6.52 -4.23
CA ALA A 161 -1.80 -6.93 -5.37
C ALA A 161 -0.91 -7.32 -6.57
N ALA A 162 0.10 -6.51 -6.89
CA ALA A 162 1.03 -6.79 -7.99
C ALA A 162 1.82 -8.09 -7.79
N VAL A 163 2.28 -8.37 -6.57
CA VAL A 163 2.94 -9.64 -6.23
C VAL A 163 1.97 -10.80 -6.38
N SER A 164 0.72 -10.66 -5.91
CA SER A 164 -0.31 -11.70 -6.05
C SER A 164 -0.63 -12.00 -7.52
N ILE A 165 -0.77 -10.97 -8.36
CA ILE A 165 -0.96 -11.12 -9.81
C ILE A 165 0.27 -11.79 -10.47
N SER A 166 1.48 -11.46 -10.02
CA SER A 166 2.70 -12.10 -10.51
C SER A 166 2.76 -13.59 -10.16
N VAL A 167 2.24 -13.98 -8.99
CA VAL A 167 2.07 -15.41 -8.65
C VAL A 167 1.03 -16.06 -9.56
N LYS A 168 -0.07 -15.38 -9.91
CA LYS A 168 -1.05 -15.89 -10.88
C LYS A 168 -0.43 -16.14 -12.25
N LEU A 169 0.52 -15.30 -12.70
CA LEU A 169 1.24 -15.50 -13.96
C LEU A 169 1.95 -16.86 -14.02
N SER A 170 2.41 -17.38 -12.88
CA SER A 170 3.05 -18.71 -12.80
C SER A 170 2.13 -19.85 -13.24
N LYS A 171 0.80 -19.72 -13.07
CA LYS A 171 -0.20 -20.70 -13.54
C LYS A 171 -0.18 -20.82 -15.07
N PHE A 172 -0.02 -19.69 -15.77
CA PHE A 172 0.05 -19.68 -17.24
C PHE A 172 1.38 -20.26 -17.73
N ILE A 173 2.47 -19.98 -17.02
CA ILE A 173 3.80 -20.56 -17.29
C ILE A 173 3.77 -22.09 -17.06
N ALA A 174 3.05 -22.56 -16.05
CA ALA A 174 2.88 -23.98 -15.74
C ALA A 174 2.17 -24.81 -16.83
N SER A 175 1.50 -24.15 -17.78
CA SER A 175 0.85 -24.81 -18.93
C SER A 175 1.85 -25.37 -19.96
N LEU A 176 3.12 -24.92 -19.93
CA LEU A 176 4.16 -25.36 -20.86
C LEU A 176 4.56 -26.83 -20.62
N PRO A 177 4.82 -27.62 -21.69
CA PRO A 177 4.97 -29.07 -21.62
C PRO A 177 6.10 -29.54 -20.68
N TYR A 178 7.25 -28.84 -20.65
CA TYR A 178 8.36 -29.17 -19.76
C TYR A 178 8.10 -28.81 -18.29
N ILE A 179 7.39 -27.70 -18.04
CA ILE A 179 7.11 -27.18 -16.69
C ILE A 179 5.99 -27.99 -16.01
N LYS A 180 5.06 -28.54 -16.80
CA LYS A 180 3.94 -29.35 -16.30
C LYS A 180 4.40 -30.56 -15.48
N LEU A 181 5.52 -31.20 -15.85
CA LEU A 181 6.09 -32.31 -15.09
C LEU A 181 6.60 -31.85 -13.71
N LEU A 182 7.27 -30.70 -13.67
CA LEU A 182 7.77 -30.09 -12.44
C LEU A 182 6.63 -29.73 -11.49
N VAL A 183 5.56 -29.11 -12.00
CA VAL A 183 4.38 -28.77 -11.20
C VAL A 183 3.67 -30.01 -10.66
N LYS A 184 3.60 -31.09 -11.44
CA LYS A 184 3.05 -32.37 -10.97
C LYS A 184 3.89 -32.98 -9.84
N SER A 185 5.22 -32.90 -9.94
CA SER A 185 6.13 -33.34 -8.89
C SER A 185 5.97 -32.49 -7.62
N LEU A 186 5.87 -31.17 -7.76
CA LEU A 186 5.64 -30.25 -6.66
C LEU A 186 4.29 -30.53 -5.96
N HIS A 187 3.23 -30.82 -6.72
CA HIS A 187 1.94 -31.22 -6.16
C HIS A 187 1.99 -32.60 -5.48
N GLY A 188 2.86 -33.51 -5.90
CA GLY A 188 3.10 -34.74 -5.14
C GLY A 188 3.79 -34.47 -3.80
N ALA A 189 4.71 -33.50 -3.76
CA ALA A 189 5.55 -33.20 -2.61
C ALA A 189 4.88 -32.30 -1.56
N TYR A 190 3.85 -31.50 -1.91
CA TYR A 190 3.32 -30.47 -0.99
C TYR A 190 2.82 -31.06 0.34
N GLN A 191 2.25 -32.27 0.34
CA GLN A 191 1.69 -32.87 1.55
C GLN A 191 2.81 -33.24 2.54
N GLN A 192 3.90 -33.82 2.05
CA GLN A 192 5.07 -34.17 2.88
C GLN A 192 5.80 -32.91 3.34
N PHE A 193 5.95 -31.92 2.45
CA PHE A 193 6.52 -30.63 2.79
C PHE A 193 5.70 -29.91 3.87
N GLY A 194 4.36 -29.96 3.80
CA GLY A 194 3.49 -29.36 4.81
C GLY A 194 3.67 -29.97 6.19
N ALA A 195 3.78 -31.30 6.29
CA ALA A 195 4.04 -31.96 7.57
C ALA A 195 5.42 -31.60 8.15
N PHE A 196 6.46 -31.58 7.30
CA PHE A 196 7.80 -31.13 7.68
C PHE A 196 7.79 -29.66 8.13
N PHE A 197 7.07 -28.80 7.41
CA PHE A 197 6.99 -27.37 7.69
C PHE A 197 6.38 -27.10 9.06
N ILE A 198 5.35 -27.86 9.47
CA ILE A 198 4.76 -27.74 10.81
C ILE A 198 5.80 -28.08 11.89
N LEU A 199 6.53 -29.19 11.75
CA LEU A 199 7.58 -29.58 12.70
C LEU A 199 8.72 -28.55 12.75
N PHE A 200 9.08 -28.00 11.60
CA PHE A 200 10.08 -26.94 11.50
C PHE A 200 9.62 -25.68 12.23
N VAL A 201 8.39 -25.20 11.99
CA VAL A 201 7.85 -23.99 12.62
C VAL A 201 7.71 -24.15 14.13
N THR A 202 7.21 -25.30 14.63
CA THR A 202 7.10 -25.51 16.08
C THR A 202 8.46 -25.52 16.76
N THR A 203 9.46 -26.16 16.14
CA THR A 203 10.84 -26.17 16.62
C THR A 203 11.45 -24.76 16.57
N LEU A 204 11.24 -24.03 15.47
CA LEU A 204 11.71 -22.66 15.29
C LEU A 204 11.14 -21.74 16.36
N VAL A 205 9.83 -21.81 16.62
CA VAL A 205 9.17 -21.03 17.68
C VAL A 205 9.72 -21.39 19.06
N GLY A 206 10.01 -22.68 19.32
CA GLY A 206 10.69 -23.12 20.54
C GLY A 206 12.05 -22.45 20.72
N PHE A 207 12.87 -22.39 19.67
CA PHE A 207 14.14 -21.66 19.71
C PHE A 207 13.95 -20.16 19.89
N VAL A 208 13.01 -19.52 19.18
CA VAL A 208 12.72 -18.08 19.34
C VAL A 208 12.36 -17.77 20.80
N MET A 209 11.52 -18.58 21.44
CA MET A 209 11.17 -18.38 22.85
C MET A 209 12.37 -18.60 23.77
N ALA A 210 13.16 -19.66 23.56
CA ALA A 210 14.34 -19.94 24.38
C ALA A 210 15.37 -18.81 24.32
N PHE A 211 15.66 -18.28 23.12
CA PHE A 211 16.62 -17.18 22.93
C PHE A 211 16.10 -15.85 23.48
N ASN A 212 14.81 -15.55 23.32
CA ASN A 212 14.21 -14.36 23.90
C ASN A 212 14.33 -14.38 25.43
N VAL A 213 14.02 -15.51 26.08
CA VAL A 213 14.12 -15.64 27.54
C VAL A 213 15.58 -15.65 28.03
N ALA A 214 16.48 -16.34 27.33
CA ALA A 214 17.87 -16.48 27.75
C ALA A 214 18.69 -15.18 27.55
N PHE A 215 18.47 -14.48 26.45
CA PHE A 215 19.34 -13.37 26.01
C PHE A 215 18.62 -12.05 25.79
N GLY A 216 17.28 -12.00 25.89
CA GLY A 216 16.50 -10.78 25.63
C GLY A 216 16.80 -9.63 26.60
N ALA A 217 17.37 -9.92 27.78
CA ALA A 217 17.84 -8.90 28.71
C ALA A 217 19.24 -8.33 28.37
N SER A 218 20.06 -9.09 27.64
CA SER A 218 21.45 -8.71 27.33
C SER A 218 21.62 -8.14 25.92
N ILE A 219 20.84 -8.63 24.95
CA ILE A 219 20.95 -8.26 23.54
C ILE A 219 19.61 -7.63 23.10
N SER A 220 19.64 -6.37 22.67
CA SER A 220 18.43 -5.63 22.27
C SER A 220 17.71 -6.27 21.09
N GLU A 221 18.44 -6.88 20.15
CA GLU A 221 17.87 -7.58 19.00
C GLU A 221 17.07 -8.85 19.37
N LEU A 222 17.28 -9.37 20.59
CA LEU A 222 16.58 -10.54 21.11
C LEU A 222 15.48 -10.18 22.12
N SER A 223 15.22 -8.89 22.33
CA SER A 223 14.29 -8.41 23.36
C SER A 223 12.83 -8.72 23.04
N THR A 224 12.43 -8.65 21.76
CA THR A 224 11.04 -8.89 21.33
C THR A 224 10.94 -10.16 20.50
N PHE A 225 9.83 -10.89 20.63
CA PHE A 225 9.61 -12.14 19.89
C PHE A 225 9.81 -11.98 18.38
N GLY A 226 9.31 -10.88 17.80
CA GLY A 226 9.44 -10.60 16.37
C GLY A 226 10.88 -10.34 15.93
N GLN A 227 11.64 -9.56 16.72
CA GLN A 227 13.05 -9.30 16.41
C GLN A 227 13.90 -10.56 16.61
N THR A 228 13.65 -11.36 17.65
CA THR A 228 14.31 -12.66 17.85
C THR A 228 14.05 -13.62 16.69
N LEU A 229 12.82 -13.68 16.19
CA LEU A 229 12.47 -14.49 15.02
C LEU A 229 13.24 -14.02 13.78
N LEU A 230 13.29 -12.72 13.55
CA LEU A 230 13.98 -12.13 12.41
C LEU A 230 15.50 -12.33 12.50
N PHE A 231 16.07 -12.19 13.71
CA PHE A 231 17.48 -12.49 13.99
C PHE A 231 17.81 -13.95 13.70
N LEU A 232 16.99 -14.90 14.16
CA LEU A 232 17.23 -16.32 13.93
C LEU A 232 17.14 -16.70 12.44
N VAL A 233 16.21 -16.10 11.71
CA VAL A 233 16.12 -16.27 10.24
C VAL A 233 17.36 -15.68 9.55
N ARG A 234 17.83 -14.50 9.97
CA ARG A 234 19.08 -13.91 9.47
C ARG A 234 20.30 -14.77 9.79
N ALA A 235 20.34 -15.41 10.96
CA ALA A 235 21.41 -16.32 11.34
C ALA A 235 21.49 -17.53 10.40
N PHE A 236 20.35 -18.07 9.94
CA PHE A 236 20.34 -19.11 8.91
C PHE A 236 20.86 -18.63 7.55
N LEU A 237 20.64 -17.36 7.22
CA LEU A 237 21.18 -16.71 6.02
C LEU A 237 22.66 -16.34 6.16
N LYS A 238 23.28 -16.58 7.33
CA LYS A 238 24.65 -16.17 7.68
C LYS A 238 24.87 -14.65 7.55
N ASP A 239 23.81 -13.89 7.80
CA ASP A 239 23.81 -12.43 7.79
C ASP A 239 23.69 -11.91 9.22
N VAL A 240 24.56 -12.40 10.10
CA VAL A 240 24.64 -12.01 11.52
C VAL A 240 26.10 -11.91 11.91
N ASP A 241 26.50 -10.71 12.30
CA ASP A 241 27.77 -10.48 12.99
C ASP A 241 27.55 -10.76 14.49
N LEU A 242 28.33 -11.70 15.03
CA LEU A 242 28.41 -11.99 16.47
C LEU A 242 29.27 -10.95 17.19
#